data_AF-A0A2S1WU54-F1
#
_entry.id   AF-A0A2S1WU54-F1
#
_cell.length_a   1.000
_cell.length_b   1.000
_cell.length_c   1.000
_cell.angle_alpha   90.00
_cell.angle_beta   90.00
_cell.angle_gamma   90.00
#
_symmetry.space_group_name_H-M   'P 1'
#
loop_
_entity.id
_entity.type
_entity.pdbx_description
1 polymer ?
#
loop_
_entity_poly.entity_id
_entity_poly.type
_entity_poly.pdbx_seq_one_letter_code
_entity_poly.pdbx_strand_id
1 'polypeptide(L)'
;NVKETGNARYKEVAEQHADTSLHCFIRSDNSVNNTYRFDPLTGDPLGEPNNGYWARGAAWAIYGFALSYRYTRLDRYLKASVQ
;
A
#
# COMPACT_ATOMS: atom_id res chain seq x y z
N ASN A 1 -5.29 -5.76 16.03
CA ASN A 1 -4.68 -4.43 16.26
C ASN A 1 -3.71 -4.60 17.43
N VAL A 2 -2.52 -3.99 17.46
CA VAL A 2 -1.66 -4.02 18.67
C VAL A 2 -2.47 -3.60 19.91
N LYS A 3 -3.47 -2.73 19.69
CA LYS A 3 -4.46 -2.31 20.69
C LYS A 3 -5.23 -3.44 21.38
N GLU A 4 -5.48 -4.55 20.70
CA GLU A 4 -6.30 -5.66 21.23
C GLU A 4 -5.44 -6.78 21.81
N THR A 5 -4.37 -7.19 21.12
CA THR A 5 -3.58 -8.36 21.49
C THR A 5 -2.21 -8.03 22.08
N GLY A 6 -1.78 -6.77 22.03
CA GLY A 6 -0.43 -6.36 22.39
C GLY A 6 0.68 -6.83 21.44
N ASN A 7 0.37 -7.65 20.43
CA ASN A 7 1.39 -8.23 19.55
C ASN A 7 1.82 -7.23 18.46
N ALA A 8 3.04 -6.69 18.61
CA ALA A 8 3.65 -5.73 17.70
C ALA A 8 3.73 -6.20 16.24
N ARG A 9 3.82 -7.52 16.00
CA ARG A 9 3.93 -8.12 14.67
C ARG A 9 2.79 -7.71 13.73
N TYR A 10 1.58 -7.49 14.25
CA TYR A 10 0.45 -7.02 13.44
C TYR A 10 0.69 -5.62 12.86
N LYS A 11 1.30 -4.73 13.63
CA LYS A 11 1.65 -3.39 13.16
C LYS A 11 2.78 -3.46 12.15
N GLU A 12 3.83 -4.22 12.45
CA GLU A 12 5.00 -4.36 11.57
C GLU A 12 4.60 -4.87 10.18
N VAL A 13 3.82 -5.96 10.11
CA VAL A 13 3.37 -6.52 8.82
C VAL A 13 2.45 -5.56 8.08
N ALA A 14 1.56 -4.84 8.78
CA ALA A 14 0.68 -3.86 8.16
C ALA A 14 1.46 -2.66 7.58
N GLU A 15 2.46 -2.16 8.31
CA GLU A 15 3.33 -1.07 7.85
C GLU A 15 4.18 -1.53 6.65
N GLN A 16 4.80 -2.70 6.72
CA GLN A 16 5.56 -3.27 5.60
C GLN A 16 4.69 -3.43 4.35
N HIS A 17 3.46 -3.94 4.48
CA HIS A 17 2.56 -4.08 3.35
C HIS A 17 2.14 -2.73 2.75
N ALA A 18 1.87 -1.73 3.59
CA ALA A 18 1.53 -0.39 3.14
C ALA A 18 2.72 0.29 2.43
N ASP A 19 3.95 0.11 2.93
CA ASP A 19 5.17 0.61 2.30
C ASP A 19 5.42 -0.05 0.94
N THR A 20 5.30 -1.38 0.85
CA THR A 20 5.40 -2.11 -0.43
C THR A 20 4.31 -1.65 -1.42
N SER A 21 3.09 -1.44 -0.94
CA SER A 21 1.99 -0.95 -1.78
C SER A 21 2.26 0.45 -2.31
N LEU A 22 2.76 1.35 -1.47
CA LEU A 22 3.13 2.70 -1.87
C LEU A 22 4.23 2.68 -2.93
N HIS A 23 5.22 1.80 -2.79
CA HIS A 23 6.37 1.74 -3.70
C HIS A 23 6.07 1.05 -5.03
N CYS A 24 5.21 0.03 -5.03
CA CYS A 24 4.98 -0.81 -6.21
C CYS A 24 3.67 -0.50 -6.95
N PHE A 25 2.63 -0.07 -6.23
CA PHE A 25 1.30 0.11 -6.83
C PHE A 25 1.02 1.54 -7.29
N ILE A 26 1.67 2.55 -6.68
CA ILE A 26 1.52 3.93 -7.12
C ILE A 26 2.51 4.21 -8.25
N ARG A 27 1.99 4.64 -9.40
CA ARG A 27 2.77 5.02 -10.57
C ARG A 27 3.28 6.45 -10.45
N SER A 28 4.24 6.82 -11.29
CA SER A 28 4.83 8.16 -11.32
C SER A 28 3.84 9.28 -11.70
N ASP A 29 2.75 8.93 -12.37
CA ASP A 29 1.65 9.84 -12.73
C ASP A 29 0.50 9.85 -11.69
N ASN A 30 0.75 9.32 -10.49
CA ASN A 30 -0.20 9.10 -9.39
C ASN A 30 -1.33 8.11 -9.67
N SER A 31 -1.40 7.49 -10.85
CA SER A 31 -2.34 6.40 -11.07
C SER A 31 -1.93 5.13 -10.31
N VAL A 32 -2.85 4.17 -10.21
CA VAL A 32 -2.67 2.98 -9.36
C VAL A 32 -2.73 1.69 -10.19
N ASN A 33 -1.71 0.84 -10.05
CA ASN A 33 -1.72 -0.55 -10.52
C ASN A 33 -2.83 -1.31 -9.78
N ASN A 34 -3.62 -2.11 -10.48
CA ASN A 34 -4.63 -2.94 -9.82
C ASN A 34 -4.00 -4.18 -9.17
N THR A 35 -2.93 -4.70 -9.77
CA THR A 35 -2.20 -5.86 -9.26
C THR A 35 -0.71 -5.69 -9.46
N TYR A 36 0.09 -6.34 -8.62
CA TYR A 36 1.54 -6.36 -8.75
C TYR A 36 2.06 -7.75 -8.43
N ARG A 37 3.04 -8.23 -9.19
CA ARG A 37 3.67 -9.55 -8.99
C ARG A 37 5.00 -9.40 -8.28
N PHE A 38 5.31 -10.40 -7.47
CA PHE A 38 6.58 -10.53 -6.75
C PHE A 38 7.12 -11.94 -6.94
N ASP A 39 8.43 -12.10 -6.94
CA ASP A 39 9.07 -13.41 -6.85
C ASP A 39 8.78 -14.02 -5.46
N PRO A 40 8.23 -15.23 -5.35
CA PRO A 40 7.85 -15.81 -4.06
C PRO A 40 9.05 -16.26 -3.21
N LEU A 41 10.24 -16.42 -3.81
CA LEU A 41 11.46 -16.82 -3.12
C LEU A 41 12.26 -15.61 -2.66
N THR A 42 12.39 -14.58 -3.50
CA THR A 42 13.22 -13.39 -3.19
C THR A 42 12.42 -12.19 -2.68
N GLY A 43 11.14 -12.11 -3.04
CA GLY A 43 10.30 -10.94 -2.80
C GLY A 43 10.50 -9.81 -3.81
N ASP A 44 11.30 -10.01 -4.85
CA ASP A 44 11.62 -8.96 -5.82
C ASP A 44 10.39 -8.56 -6.65
N PRO A 45 10.22 -7.26 -6.93
CA PRO A 45 9.12 -6.77 -7.74
C PRO A 45 9.24 -7.23 -9.20
N LEU A 46 8.22 -7.90 -9.72
CA LEU A 46 8.15 -8.37 -11.12
C LEU A 46 7.27 -7.49 -12.02
N GLY A 47 6.50 -6.56 -11.44
CA GLY A 47 5.65 -5.61 -12.19
C GLY A 47 4.17 -5.98 -12.24
N GLU A 48 3.37 -5.13 -12.88
CA GLU A 48 1.95 -5.37 -13.14
C GLU A 48 1.77 -6.16 -14.46
N PRO A 49 0.99 -7.26 -14.46
CA PRO A 49 0.78 -8.06 -15.67
C PRO A 49 -0.15 -7.41 -16.71
N ASN A 50 -0.97 -6.42 -16.31
CA ASN A 50 -1.98 -5.78 -17.16
C ASN A 50 -2.01 -4.26 -16.94
N ASN A 51 -1.77 -3.47 -17.98
CA ASN A 51 -1.90 -2.02 -17.87
C ASN A 51 -3.37 -1.60 -17.98
N GLY A 52 -3.86 -0.91 -16.95
CA GLY A 52 -5.21 -0.36 -16.95
C GLY A 52 -5.43 0.64 -15.81
N TYR A 53 -6.37 1.55 -16.04
CA TYR A 53 -6.83 2.49 -15.03
C TYR A 53 -8.17 2.01 -14.49
N TRP A 54 -8.24 1.86 -13.16
CA TRP A 54 -9.46 1.42 -12.51
C TRP A 54 -9.82 2.37 -11.39
N ALA A 55 -10.94 3.08 -11.55
CA ALA A 55 -11.38 4.09 -10.60
C ALA A 55 -11.52 3.54 -9.17
N ARG A 56 -11.95 2.28 -9.03
CA ARG A 56 -12.06 1.64 -7.71
C ARG A 56 -10.70 1.33 -7.10
N GLY A 57 -9.69 1.02 -7.90
CA GLY A 57 -8.31 0.81 -7.44
C GLY A 57 -7.71 2.10 -6.88
N ALA A 58 -7.94 3.22 -7.58
CA ALA A 58 -7.55 4.55 -7.08
C ALA A 58 -8.26 4.90 -5.77
N ALA A 59 -9.59 4.65 -5.68
CA ALA A 59 -10.35 4.87 -4.46
C ALA A 59 -9.83 4.03 -3.27
N TRP A 60 -9.43 2.78 -3.52
CA TRP A 60 -8.80 1.92 -2.50
C TRP A 60 -7.46 2.45 -2.02
N ALA A 61 -6.62 2.96 -2.91
CA ALA A 61 -5.36 3.58 -2.50
C ALA A 61 -5.59 4.81 -1.62
N ILE A 62 -6.44 5.75 -2.07
CA ILE A 62 -6.78 6.98 -1.34
C ILE A 62 -7.25 6.65 0.09
N TYR A 63 -8.28 5.81 0.20
CA TYR A 63 -8.86 5.50 1.51
C TYR A 63 -7.95 4.59 2.35
N GLY A 64 -7.29 3.62 1.73
CA GLY A 64 -6.36 2.72 2.39
C GLY A 64 -5.19 3.47 3.03
N PHE A 65 -4.57 4.42 2.32
CA PHE A 65 -3.49 5.21 2.87
C PHE A 65 -3.95 6.22 3.94
N ALA A 66 -5.17 6.78 3.82
CA ALA A 66 -5.75 7.58 4.88
C ALA A 66 -5.94 6.75 6.18
N LEU A 67 -6.37 5.51 6.06
CA LEU A 67 -6.48 4.58 7.19
C LEU A 67 -5.11 4.23 7.76
N SER A 68 -4.12 3.94 6.92
CA SER A 68 -2.74 3.68 7.35
C SER A 68 -2.16 4.87 8.12
N TYR A 69 -2.36 6.10 7.64
CA TYR A 69 -1.97 7.31 8.36
C TYR A 69 -2.68 7.42 9.72
N ARG A 70 -3.98 7.13 9.77
CA ARG A 70 -4.74 7.18 11.04
C ARG A 70 -4.14 6.28 12.12
N TYR A 71 -3.63 5.10 11.76
CA TYR A 71 -3.08 4.14 12.71
C TYR A 71 -1.59 4.32 13.00
N THR A 72 -0.82 4.86 12.06
CA THR A 72 0.65 4.91 12.15
C THR A 72 1.20 6.32 12.36
N ARG A 73 0.44 7.35 11.96
CA ARG A 73 0.84 8.77 11.89
C ARG A 73 2.05 9.05 11.00
N LEU A 74 2.34 8.17 10.05
CA LEU A 74 3.44 8.33 9.11
C LEU A 74 3.02 9.19 7.91
N ASP A 75 3.62 10.38 7.77
CA ASP A 75 3.23 11.38 6.76
C ASP A 75 3.27 10.89 5.31
N ARG A 76 4.10 9.88 5.00
CA ARG A 76 4.14 9.27 3.66
C ARG A 76 2.79 8.69 3.24
N TYR A 77 2.03 8.13 4.19
CA TYR A 77 0.68 7.63 3.90
C TYR A 77 -0.33 8.77 3.79
N LEU A 78 -0.17 9.86 4.54
CA LEU A 78 -1.02 11.03 4.36
C LEU A 78 -0.83 11.61 2.95
N LYS A 79 0.42 11.79 2.52
CA LYS A 79 0.76 12.27 1.16
C LYS A 79 0.17 11.37 0.08
N ALA A 80 0.30 10.05 0.23
CA ALA A 80 -0.27 9.09 -0.71
C ALA A 80 -1.82 9.09 -0.74
N SER A 81 -2.47 9.55 0.33
CA SER A 81 -3.93 9.59 0.45
C SER A 81 -4.58 10.82 -0.20
N VAL A 82 -3.79 11.83 -0.56
CA VAL A 82 -4.27 13.12 -1.09
C VAL A 82 -3.81 13.37 -2.53
N GLN A 83 -3.60 12.28 -3.30
CA GLN A 83 -3.11 12.26 -4.69
C GLN A 83 -3.46 13.51 -5.50
#